data_AF-A0A5S3YEP9-F1
#
_entry.id   AF-A0A5S3YEP9-F1
#
_cell.length_a   1.000
_cell.length_b   1.000
_cell.length_c   1.000
_cell.angle_alpha   90.00
_cell.angle_beta   90.00
_cell.angle_gamma   90.00
#
_symmetry.space_group_name_H-M   'P 1'
#
loop_
_entity.id
_entity.type
_entity.pdbx_description
1 polymer ?
#
loop_
_entity_poly.entity_id
_entity_poly.type
_entity_poly.pdbx_seq_one_letter_code
_entity_poly.pdbx_strand_id
1 'polypeptide(L)'
;HGSSIHVPRVRFNIDAWQALALDEQEQIMGRTRLDNVLIEPARENSHASLAELTNEAGLALLLDQSMPFGDVFEQGSLWMSCSAHASAFDTVLTSRLGTPANYDQWLDYNQADMGA
;
A
#
# COMPACT_ATOMS: atom_id res chain seq x y z
N HIS A 1 10.46 21.81 -12.77
CA HIS A 1 9.50 20.69 -12.60
C HIS A 1 9.90 19.97 -11.33
N GLY A 2 9.23 20.27 -10.21
CA GLY A 2 9.54 19.67 -8.92
C GLY A 2 8.81 18.33 -8.79
N SER A 3 9.45 17.35 -8.16
CA SER A 3 8.84 16.10 -7.71
C SER A 3 8.87 16.12 -6.18
N SER A 4 7.75 15.79 -5.55
CA SER A 4 7.71 15.55 -4.10
C SER A 4 8.00 14.08 -3.84
N ILE A 5 8.89 13.80 -2.89
CA ILE A 5 9.25 12.45 -2.44
C ILE A 5 8.82 12.34 -0.99
N HIS A 6 8.10 11.28 -0.64
CA HIS A 6 7.75 10.95 0.74
C HIS A 6 8.30 9.55 1.04
N VAL A 7 8.99 9.38 2.17
CA VAL A 7 9.68 8.13 2.53
C VAL A 7 9.33 7.69 3.95
N PRO A 8 8.15 7.08 4.17
CA PRO A 8 7.84 6.49 5.46
C PRO A 8 8.56 5.13 5.61
N ARG A 9 9.18 4.91 6.77
CA ARG A 9 9.70 3.60 7.16
C ARG A 9 8.59 2.82 7.84
N VAL A 10 8.21 1.69 7.25
CA VAL A 10 7.14 0.81 7.77
C VAL A 10 7.73 -0.55 8.13
N ARG A 11 7.52 -0.98 9.38
CA ARG A 11 7.83 -2.34 9.84
C ARG A 11 6.57 -3.20 9.65
N PHE A 12 6.72 -4.40 9.10
CA PHE A 12 5.60 -5.34 8.97
C PHE A 12 5.48 -6.23 10.21
N ASN A 13 4.24 -6.50 10.65
CA ASN A 13 3.96 -7.60 11.58
C ASN A 13 3.81 -8.90 10.78
N ILE A 14 4.95 -9.49 10.42
CA ILE A 14 5.03 -10.62 9.50
C ILE A 14 4.43 -11.87 10.09
N ASP A 15 4.58 -12.10 11.40
CA ASP A 15 4.01 -13.27 12.06
C ASP A 15 2.48 -13.24 11.98
N ALA A 16 1.87 -12.07 12.24
CA ALA A 16 0.43 -11.91 12.10
C ALA A 16 -0.04 -12.04 10.64
N TRP A 17 0.72 -11.51 9.69
CA TRP A 17 0.42 -11.63 8.26
C TRP A 17 0.51 -13.09 7.77
N GLN A 18 1.55 -13.81 8.15
CA GLN A 18 1.78 -15.20 7.76
C GLN A 18 0.80 -16.18 8.43
N ALA A 19 0.14 -15.78 9.53
CA ALA A 19 -0.91 -16.56 10.15
C ALA A 19 -2.21 -16.59 9.32
N LEU A 20 -2.40 -15.63 8.41
CA LEU A 20 -3.55 -15.61 7.50
C LEU A 20 -3.44 -16.68 6.42
N ALA A 21 -4.58 -17.22 6.00
CA ALA A 21 -4.63 -18.07 4.82
C ALA A 21 -4.26 -17.28 3.55
N LEU A 22 -3.75 -17.97 2.53
CA LEU A 22 -3.26 -17.33 1.31
C LEU A 22 -4.37 -16.54 0.59
N ASP A 23 -5.59 -17.10 0.54
CA ASP A 23 -6.75 -16.44 -0.05
C ASP A 23 -7.09 -15.14 0.70
N GLU A 24 -7.00 -15.12 2.02
CA GLU A 24 -7.21 -13.92 2.82
C GLU A 24 -6.15 -12.84 2.54
N GLN A 25 -4.87 -13.23 2.45
CA GLN A 25 -3.78 -12.31 2.06
C GLN A 25 -4.03 -11.70 0.68
N GLU A 26 -4.39 -12.52 -0.29
CA GLU A 26 -4.67 -12.08 -1.67
C GLU A 26 -5.90 -11.16 -1.73
N GLN A 27 -6.95 -11.41 -0.95
CA GLN A 27 -8.13 -10.55 -0.85
C GLN A 27 -7.82 -9.21 -0.18
N ILE A 28 -6.99 -9.19 0.87
CA ILE A 28 -6.54 -7.95 1.51
C ILE A 28 -5.70 -7.12 0.53
N MET A 29 -4.78 -7.76 -0.20
CA MET A 29 -3.96 -7.06 -1.20
C MET A 29 -4.75 -6.65 -2.44
N GLY A 30 -5.76 -7.42 -2.82
CA GLY A 30 -6.52 -7.26 -4.07
C GLY A 30 -5.86 -7.90 -5.29
N ARG A 31 -4.75 -8.64 -5.10
CA ARG A 31 -3.98 -9.24 -6.19
C ARG A 31 -3.51 -10.66 -5.83
N THR A 32 -3.39 -11.52 -6.83
CA THR A 32 -2.83 -12.87 -6.65
C THR A 32 -1.34 -12.79 -6.29
N ARG A 33 -0.88 -13.59 -5.34
CA ARG A 33 0.48 -13.55 -4.81
C ARG A 33 1.56 -13.88 -5.84
N LEU A 34 1.30 -14.87 -6.70
CA LEU A 34 2.34 -15.41 -7.60
C LEU A 34 2.44 -14.60 -8.89
N ASP A 35 1.31 -14.28 -9.51
CA ASP A 35 1.25 -13.63 -10.83
C ASP A 35 0.95 -12.13 -10.76
N ASN A 36 0.70 -11.59 -9.55
CA ASN A 36 0.35 -10.19 -9.33
C ASN A 36 -0.85 -9.70 -10.18
N VAL A 37 -1.80 -10.59 -10.47
CA VAL A 37 -3.02 -10.30 -11.24
C VAL A 37 -4.06 -9.67 -10.34
N LEU A 38 -4.73 -8.61 -10.81
CA LEU A 38 -5.84 -7.97 -10.10
C LEU A 38 -6.99 -8.98 -9.95
N ILE A 39 -7.51 -9.12 -8.74
CA ILE A 39 -8.65 -10.00 -8.45
C ILE A 39 -9.94 -9.30 -8.87
N GLU A 40 -10.79 -10.02 -9.62
CA GLU A 40 -12.08 -9.51 -10.07
C GLU A 40 -13.24 -10.40 -9.58
N PRO A 41 -14.33 -9.81 -9.02
CA PRO A 41 -14.51 -8.37 -8.80
C PRO A 41 -13.58 -7.82 -7.71
N ALA A 42 -12.99 -6.65 -7.96
CA ALA A 42 -12.12 -6.00 -6.98
C ALA A 42 -12.88 -5.69 -5.69
N ARG A 43 -12.32 -6.09 -4.56
CA ARG A 43 -12.86 -5.74 -3.24
C ARG A 43 -12.58 -4.25 -2.97
N GLU A 44 -13.61 -3.50 -2.61
CA GLU A 44 -13.53 -2.03 -2.46
C GLU A 44 -12.47 -1.59 -1.44
N ASN A 45 -12.28 -2.37 -0.37
CA ASN A 45 -11.34 -2.06 0.71
C ASN A 45 -10.00 -2.82 0.58
N SER A 46 -9.72 -3.43 -0.58
CA SER A 46 -8.41 -4.02 -0.84
C SER A 46 -7.34 -2.93 -0.99
N HIS A 47 -6.10 -3.29 -0.71
CA HIS A 47 -4.98 -2.37 -0.87
C HIS A 47 -4.90 -1.81 -2.29
N ALA A 48 -4.97 -2.68 -3.31
CA ALA A 48 -4.94 -2.27 -4.71
C ALA A 48 -6.02 -1.21 -5.02
N SER A 49 -7.27 -1.45 -4.61
CA SER A 49 -8.38 -0.51 -4.81
C SER A 49 -8.15 0.86 -4.16
N LEU A 50 -7.53 0.90 -2.98
CA LEU A 50 -7.36 2.12 -2.20
C LEU A 50 -6.04 2.86 -2.49
N ALA A 51 -5.03 2.17 -3.05
CA ALA A 51 -3.70 2.71 -3.30
C ALA A 51 -3.37 2.94 -4.78
N GLU A 52 -3.90 2.15 -5.71
CA GLU A 52 -3.64 2.26 -7.16
C GLU A 52 -4.57 3.30 -7.83
N LEU A 53 -4.71 4.48 -7.21
CA LEU A 53 -5.61 5.54 -7.70
C LEU A 53 -5.08 6.23 -8.96
N THR A 54 -5.98 6.59 -9.87
CA THR A 54 -5.66 7.35 -11.09
C THR A 54 -6.35 8.72 -11.11
N ASN A 55 -5.76 9.69 -11.82
CA ASN A 55 -6.41 10.96 -12.12
C ASN A 55 -7.46 10.83 -13.23
N GLU A 56 -8.11 11.94 -13.59
CA GLU A 56 -9.13 12.01 -14.65
C GLU A 56 -8.64 11.56 -16.04
N ALA A 57 -7.33 11.61 -16.28
CA ALA A 57 -6.70 11.14 -17.52
C ALA A 57 -6.30 9.66 -17.47
N GLY A 58 -6.61 8.94 -16.39
CA GLY A 58 -6.25 7.54 -16.19
C GLY A 58 -4.78 7.31 -15.83
N LEU A 59 -4.04 8.35 -15.45
CA LEU A 59 -2.65 8.23 -15.01
C LEU A 59 -2.59 8.00 -13.50
N ALA A 60 -1.72 7.08 -13.06
CA ALA A 60 -1.51 6.81 -11.64
C ALA A 60 -1.11 8.09 -10.88
N LEU A 61 -1.72 8.30 -9.70
CA LEU A 61 -1.46 9.47 -8.85
C LEU A 61 -0.07 9.40 -8.21
N LEU A 62 0.36 8.20 -7.82
CA LEU A 62 1.66 7.90 -7.25
C LEU A 62 2.37 6.86 -8.11
N LEU A 63 3.67 7.06 -8.32
CA LEU A 63 4.56 6.01 -8.78
C LEU A 63 5.22 5.38 -7.55
N ASP A 64 4.93 4.11 -7.27
CA ASP A 64 5.58 3.38 -6.18
C ASP A 64 6.92 2.79 -6.66
N GLN A 65 7.97 3.06 -5.90
CA GLN A 65 9.33 2.55 -6.06
C GLN A 65 9.81 1.87 -4.77
N SER A 66 8.86 1.35 -3.99
CA SER A 66 9.16 0.72 -2.71
C SER A 66 10.16 -0.43 -2.85
N MET A 67 11.12 -0.47 -1.93
CA MET A 67 12.14 -1.52 -1.89
C MET A 67 11.99 -2.32 -0.60
N PRO A 68 11.90 -3.67 -0.67
CA PRO A 68 11.91 -4.47 0.53
C PRO A 68 13.25 -4.31 1.24
N PHE A 69 13.22 -4.23 2.58
CA PHE A 69 14.41 -4.36 3.42
C PHE A 69 14.18 -5.47 4.43
N GLY A 70 15.22 -6.21 4.78
CA GLY A 70 15.13 -7.07 5.94
C GLY A 70 16.31 -8.00 6.17
N ASP A 71 16.42 -8.43 7.42
CA ASP A 71 17.26 -9.54 7.89
C ASP A 71 16.40 -10.59 8.60
N VAL A 72 17.02 -11.47 9.40
CA VAL A 72 16.31 -12.54 10.13
C VAL A 72 15.41 -12.02 11.26
N PHE A 73 15.55 -10.75 11.65
CA PHE A 73 14.89 -10.13 12.80
C PHE A 73 13.93 -8.99 12.42
N GLU A 74 14.17 -8.30 11.31
CA GLU A 74 13.27 -7.28 10.78
C GLU A 74 13.06 -7.50 9.28
N GLN A 75 11.81 -7.53 8.81
CA GLN A 75 11.51 -7.30 7.39
C GLN A 75 10.45 -6.22 7.25
N GLY A 76 10.64 -5.38 6.25
CA GLY A 76 9.89 -4.16 6.03
C GLY A 76 9.98 -3.74 4.58
N SER A 77 9.36 -2.61 4.26
CA SER A 77 9.52 -1.97 2.96
C SER A 77 9.83 -0.50 3.16
N LEU A 78 10.85 0.00 2.46
CA LEU A 78 11.07 1.42 2.29
C LEU A 78 10.07 1.89 1.25
N TRP A 79 8.98 2.50 1.70
CA TRP A 79 8.00 3.06 0.79
C TRP A 79 8.58 4.32 0.17
N MET A 80 8.79 4.30 -1.14
CA MET A 80 9.23 5.46 -1.90
C MET A 80 8.19 5.71 -2.96
N SER A 81 7.35 6.73 -2.75
CA SER A 81 6.41 7.13 -3.78
C SER A 81 6.79 8.51 -4.30
N CYS A 82 6.63 8.72 -5.60
CA CYS A 82 6.89 9.99 -6.27
C CYS A 82 5.61 10.48 -6.95
N SER A 83 5.40 11.80 -6.93
CA SER A 83 4.35 12.44 -7.73
C SER A 83 4.77 13.82 -8.21
N ALA A 84 4.23 14.22 -9.35
CA ALA A 84 4.33 15.59 -9.87
C ALA A 84 3.44 16.57 -9.08
N HIS A 85 2.52 16.06 -8.25
CA HIS A 85 1.56 16.86 -7.49
C HIS A 85 1.64 16.52 -5.99
N ALA A 86 1.90 17.53 -5.14
CA ALA A 86 1.99 17.33 -3.70
C ALA A 86 0.71 16.74 -3.09
N SER A 87 -0.47 17.08 -3.63
CA SER A 87 -1.77 16.59 -3.15
C SER A 87 -2.05 15.11 -3.45
N ALA A 88 -1.26 14.46 -4.31
CA ALA A 88 -1.45 13.05 -4.65
C ALA A 88 -1.24 12.14 -3.44
N PHE A 89 -0.26 12.48 -2.58
CA PHE A 89 0.02 11.73 -1.36
C PHE A 89 -1.14 11.80 -0.37
N ASP A 90 -1.66 13.00 -0.10
CA ASP A 90 -2.80 13.19 0.80
C ASP A 90 -4.04 12.45 0.28
N THR A 91 -4.23 12.44 -1.04
CA THR A 91 -5.35 11.73 -1.68
C THR A 91 -5.27 10.22 -1.43
N VAL A 92 -4.12 9.61 -1.74
CA VAL A 92 -3.91 8.17 -1.55
C VAL A 92 -3.93 7.81 -0.06
N LEU A 93 -3.31 8.62 0.80
CA LEU A 93 -3.31 8.36 2.25
C LEU A 93 -4.73 8.44 2.83
N THR A 94 -5.52 9.44 2.44
CA THR A 94 -6.91 9.58 2.89
C THR A 94 -7.77 8.42 2.40
N SER A 95 -7.57 7.97 1.17
CA SER A 95 -8.22 6.77 0.62
C SER A 95 -7.94 5.53 1.46
N ARG A 96 -6.67 5.29 1.80
CA ARG A 96 -6.25 4.13 2.59
C ARG A 96 -6.72 4.17 4.04
N LEU A 97 -6.68 5.33 4.69
CA LEU A 97 -7.17 5.50 6.05
C LEU A 97 -8.71 5.39 6.11
N GLY A 98 -9.38 5.85 5.06
CA GLY A 98 -10.80 5.65 4.81
C GLY A 98 -11.68 5.96 6.03
N THR A 99 -12.60 5.04 6.32
CA THR A 99 -13.48 5.08 7.50
C THR A 99 -13.30 3.80 8.33
N PRO A 100 -13.76 3.76 9.59
CA PRO A 100 -13.68 2.53 10.40
C PRO A 100 -14.35 1.30 9.76
N ALA A 101 -15.31 1.51 8.85
CA ALA A 101 -15.99 0.42 8.14
C ALA A 101 -15.34 0.06 6.80
N ASN A 102 -14.51 0.95 6.23
CA ASN A 102 -13.92 0.80 4.91
C ASN A 102 -12.56 1.54 4.91
N TYR A 103 -11.52 0.81 5.28
CA TYR A 103 -10.12 1.24 5.26
C TYR A 103 -9.27 0.11 4.67
N ASP A 104 -8.04 0.44 4.33
CA ASP A 104 -7.05 -0.52 3.84
C ASP A 104 -6.62 -1.45 4.98
N GLN A 105 -7.14 -2.69 4.96
CA GLN A 105 -6.87 -3.70 5.97
C GLN A 105 -5.40 -4.12 6.03
N TRP A 106 -4.61 -3.87 4.98
CA TRP A 106 -3.18 -4.12 5.06
C TRP A 106 -2.54 -3.29 6.19
N LEU A 107 -3.08 -2.12 6.51
CA LEU A 107 -2.56 -1.26 7.59
C LEU A 107 -2.51 -1.96 8.96
N ASP A 108 -3.34 -2.97 9.21
CA ASP A 108 -3.34 -3.74 10.46
C ASP A 108 -2.05 -4.56 10.66
N TYR A 109 -1.31 -4.80 9.57
CA TYR A 109 -0.05 -5.54 9.53
C TYR A 109 1.16 -4.63 9.31
N ASN A 110 0.96 -3.31 9.35
CA ASN A 110 1.97 -2.28 9.14
C ASN A 110 2.12 -1.40 10.39
N GLN A 111 3.35 -1.22 10.86
CA GLN A 111 3.67 -0.26 11.90
C GLN A 111 4.61 0.80 11.32
N ALA A 112 4.10 2.03 11.15
CA ALA A 112 4.93 3.15 10.74
C ALA A 112 5.87 3.54 11.88
N ASP A 113 7.17 3.40 11.65
CA ASP A 113 8.19 3.63 12.67
C ASP A 113 8.80 5.03 12.56
N MET A 114 8.76 5.64 11.37
CA MET A 114 9.08 7.06 11.10
C MET A 114 8.44 7.52 9.78
N GLY A 115 8.07 8.80 9.69
CA GLY A 115 7.69 9.49 8.44
C GLY A 115 8.33 10.88 8.36
N ALA A 116 8.74 11.29 7.16
CA ALA A 116 9.29 12.61 6.83
C ALA A 116 8.73 13.08 5.49
#